data_AF-A0A662M337-F1
#
_entry.id   AF-A0A662M337-F1
#
_cell.length_a   1.000
_cell.length_b   1.000
_cell.length_c   1.000
_cell.angle_alpha   90.00
_cell.angle_beta   90.00
_cell.angle_gamma   90.00
#
_symmetry.space_group_name_H-M   'P 1'
#
loop_
_entity.id
_entity.type
_entity.pdbx_description
1 polymer ?
#
loop_
_entity_poly.entity_id
_entity_poly.type
_entity_poly.pdbx_seq_one_letter_code
_entity_poly.pdbx_strand_id
1 'polypeptide(L)' 'MADMKIENVVASTTIAKQLDLKKLSKALPNGEYEPERFPGLVLRLDEPKTAALLFR' A
#
# COMPACT_ATOMS: atom_id res chain seq x y z
N MET A 1 13.10 29.45 18.32
CA MET A 1 11.86 28.65 18.14
C MET A 1 12.29 27.32 17.56
N ALA A 2 11.76 26.20 18.03
CA ALA A 2 12.10 24.90 17.43
C ALA A 2 11.34 24.78 16.10
N ASP A 3 12.08 24.64 15.00
CA ASP A 3 11.49 24.33 13.69
C ASP A 3 11.01 22.88 13.70
N MET A 4 9.74 22.69 13.39
CA MET A 4 9.12 21.37 13.34
C MET A 4 9.01 20.93 11.87
N LYS A 5 9.71 19.86 11.50
CA LYS A 5 9.72 19.30 10.14
C LYS A 5 9.01 17.94 10.12
N ILE A 6 8.05 17.79 9.22
CA ILE A 6 7.37 16.51 8.99
C ILE A 6 8.22 15.67 8.03
N GLU A 7 8.64 14.49 8.48
CA GLU A 7 9.47 13.57 7.69
C GLU A 7 8.66 12.48 6.99
N ASN A 8 7.49 12.11 7.54
CA ASN A 8 6.63 11.07 6.97
C ASN A 8 5.18 11.25 7.43
N VAL A 9 4.24 10.77 6.62
CA VAL A 9 2.82 10.72 6.94
C VAL A 9 2.30 9.33 6.62
N VAL A 10 1.47 8.78 7.50
CA VAL A 10 0.73 7.53 7.26
C VAL A 10 -0.76 7.86 7.27
N ALA A 11 -1.47 7.40 6.25
CA ALA A 11 -2.91 7.57 6.12
C ALA A 11 -3.58 6.23 5.80
N SER A 12 -4.85 6.10 6.19
CA SER A 12 -5.67 4.93 5.90
C SER A 12 -7.02 5.35 5.35
N THR A 13 -7.60 4.49 4.51
CA THR A 13 -8.95 4.68 3.94
C THR A 13 -9.51 3.32 3.53
N THR A 14 -10.81 3.30 3.21
CA THR A 14 -11.50 2.11 2.68
C THR A 14 -11.93 2.39 1.26
N ILE A 15 -11.43 1.59 0.30
CA ILE A 15 -11.76 1.73 -1.13
C ILE A 15 -12.80 0.74 -1.62
N ALA A 16 -13.02 -0.36 -0.88
CA ALA A 16 -13.99 -1.40 -1.19
C ALA A 16 -14.34 -2.19 0.08
N LYS A 17 -15.47 -2.91 0.04
CA LYS A 17 -15.86 -3.85 1.10
C LYS A 17 -15.06 -5.15 1.08
N GLN A 18 -14.65 -5.60 -0.10
CA GLN A 18 -13.83 -6.80 -0.31
C GLN A 18 -12.89 -6.58 -1.49
N LEU A 19 -11.64 -7.04 -1.35
CA LEU A 19 -10.64 -6.98 -2.41
C LEU A 19 -10.08 -8.38 -2.71
N ASP A 20 -10.05 -8.74 -3.99
CA ASP A 20 -9.37 -9.95 -4.46
C ASP A 20 -7.89 -9.64 -4.70
N LEU A 21 -7.08 -9.78 -3.64
CA LEU A 21 -5.65 -9.46 -3.69
C LEU A 21 -4.87 -10.30 -4.72
N LYS A 22 -5.33 -11.52 -5.05
CA LYS A 22 -4.71 -12.37 -6.07
C LYS A 22 -4.98 -11.86 -7.48
N LYS A 23 -6.16 -11.31 -7.74
CA LYS A 23 -6.45 -10.66 -9.03
C LYS A 23 -5.72 -9.34 -9.15
N LEU A 24 -5.67 -8.57 -8.06
CA LEU A 24 -4.97 -7.28 -8.04
C LEU A 24 -3.47 -7.44 -8.28
N SER A 25 -2.80 -8.44 -7.69
CA SER A 25 -1.37 -8.66 -7.95
C SER A 25 -1.05 -9.03 -9.40
N LYS A 26 -2.02 -9.62 -10.12
CA LYS A 26 -1.86 -9.89 -11.56
C LYS A 26 -2.12 -8.65 -12.42
N ALA A 27 -3.00 -7.77 -11.97
CA ALA A 27 -3.37 -6.55 -12.70
C ALA A 27 -2.43 -5.37 -12.43
N LEU A 28 -1.76 -5.36 -11.28
CA LEU A 28 -0.85 -4.32 -10.83
C LEU A 28 0.60 -4.83 -10.98
N PRO A 29 1.36 -4.37 -11.98
CA PRO A 29 2.72 -4.86 -12.25
C PRO A 29 3.69 -4.68 -11.07
N ASN A 30 3.45 -3.65 -10.24
CA ASN A 30 4.27 -3.31 -9.08
C ASN A 30 3.65 -3.81 -7.76
N GLY A 31 2.64 -4.69 -7.84
CA GLY A 31 1.93 -5.24 -6.70
C GLY A 31 2.52 -6.57 -6.25
N GLU A 32 3.16 -6.56 -5.09
CA GLU A 32 3.72 -7.77 -4.47
C GLU A 32 2.69 -8.38 -3.50
N TYR A 33 2.36 -9.66 -3.70
CA TYR A 33 1.43 -10.39 -2.82
C TYR A 33 1.96 -11.80 -2.52
N GLU A 34 2.53 -11.94 -1.32
CA GLU A 34 3.03 -13.20 -0.77
C GLU A 34 2.33 -13.47 0.59
N PRO A 35 1.12 -14.08 0.60
CA PRO A 35 0.30 -14.21 1.81
C PRO A 35 0.96 -14.99 2.94
N GLU A 36 1.88 -15.89 2.63
CA GLU A 36 2.66 -16.65 3.61
C GLU A 36 3.66 -15.77 4.38
N ARG A 37 4.07 -14.63 3.81
CA ARG A 37 4.99 -13.66 4.43
C ARG A 37 4.26 -12.45 4.98
N PHE A 38 3.27 -11.94 4.25
CA PHE A 38 2.50 -10.76 4.62
C PHE A 38 1.06 -10.84 4.09
N PRO A 39 0.03 -10.59 4.92
CA PRO A 39 -1.37 -10.82 4.54
C PRO A 39 -1.95 -9.79 3.56
N GLY A 40 -1.27 -8.67 3.31
CA GLY A 40 -1.72 -7.62 2.39
C GLY A 40 -0.94 -7.62 1.06
N LEU A 41 -1.45 -6.90 0.08
CA LEU A 41 -0.70 -6.59 -1.15
C LEU A 41 0.09 -5.30 -0.92
N VAL A 42 1.39 -5.34 -1.22
CA VAL A 42 2.29 -4.18 -1.15
C VAL A 42 2.36 -3.57 -2.54
N LEU A 43 1.92 -2.32 -2.68
CA LEU A 43 2.02 -1.55 -3.92
C LEU A 43 3.00 -0.40 -3.72
N ARG A 44 4.04 -0.33 -4.55
CA ARG A 44 5.02 0.77 -4.53
C ARG A 44 4.76 1.71 -5.71
N LEU A 45 4.73 3.00 -5.40
CA LEU A 45 4.57 4.08 -6.37
C LEU A 45 5.84 4.93 -6.37
N ASP A 46 6.32 5.27 -7.57
CA ASP A 46 7.54 6.07 -7.72
C ASP A 46 7.26 7.56 -7.46
N GLU A 47 6.10 8.06 -7.90
CA GLU A 47 5.71 9.47 -7.75
C GLU A 47 4.23 9.61 -7.33
N PRO A 48 3.93 10.13 -6.12
CA PRO A 48 4.88 10.40 -5.03
C PRO A 48 5.49 9.09 -4.49
N LYS A 49 6.75 9.16 -4.03
CA LYS A 49 7.47 8.00 -3.48
C LYS A 49 6.75 7.45 -2.24
N THR A 50 5.93 6.43 -2.44
CA THR A 50 5.00 5.93 -1.42
C THR A 50 4.81 4.42 -1.52
N ALA A 51 4.36 3.83 -0.41
CA ALA A 51 3.92 2.44 -0.37
C ALA A 51 2.48 2.40 0.13
N ALA A 52 1.62 1.73 -0.63
CA ALA A 52 0.24 1.44 -0.24
C ALA A 52 0.14 -0.03 0.17
N LEU A 53 -0.58 -0.28 1.27
CA LEU A 53 -0.87 -1.62 1.76
C LEU A 53 -2.37 -1.89 1.56
N LEU A 54 -2.70 -2.89 0.75
CA LEU A 54 -4.08 -3.26 0.44
C LEU A 54 -4.45 -4.54 1.20
N PHE A 55 -5.61 -4.52 1.85
CA PHE A 55 -6.11 -5.62 2.68
C PHE A 55 -7.44 -6.14 2.14
N ARG A 56 -7.72 -7.43 2.40
CA ARG A 56 -8.96 -8.11 1.97
C ARG A 56 -10.22 -7.56 2.62
#